data_AF-A0A9Q9M6E7-F1
#
_entry.id   AF-A0A9Q9M6E7-F1
#
_cell.length_a   1.000
_cell.length_b   1.000
_cell.length_c   1.000
_cell.angle_alpha   90.00
_cell.angle_beta   90.00
_cell.angle_gamma   90.00
#
_symmetry.space_group_name_H-M   'P 1'
#
loop_
_entity.id
_entity.type
_entity.pdbx_description
1 polymer ?
#
loop_
_entity_poly.entity_id
_entity_poly.type
_entity_poly.pdbx_seq_one_letter_code
_entity_poly.pdbx_strand_id
1 'polypeptide(L)'
;MCNPANETGIQACVNAGINLQTLWDVHLDMARETAPGRFAGAAMNWRQVTTKNEIMRHAITCMENGAEMHFTNRLFGVAEMPAKGGIPVQVHMGLVPSLSHWSGGLGRPHRQMYRESVEALQEFQPEVHAKKFPYKEQAIFMHEGELEKLHEALDKL
;
A
#
# COMPACT_ATOMS: atom_id res chain seq x y z
N MET A 1 -8.15 -7.60 2.29
CA MET A 1 -6.96 -7.14 3.00
C MET A 1 -7.16 -7.41 4.47
N CYS A 2 -6.19 -8.02 5.16
CA CYS A 2 -6.21 -8.19 6.62
C CYS A 2 -4.82 -7.89 7.20
N ASN A 3 -4.75 -7.47 8.46
CA ASN A 3 -3.51 -7.04 9.10
C ASN A 3 -3.19 -7.92 10.31
N PRO A 4 -2.88 -9.22 10.12
CA PRO A 4 -2.60 -10.10 11.23
C PRO A 4 -1.28 -9.73 11.90
N ALA A 5 -1.25 -9.85 13.22
CA ALA A 5 -0.10 -9.46 14.04
C ALA A 5 0.68 -10.65 14.64
N ASN A 6 0.24 -11.88 14.37
CA ASN A 6 0.84 -13.10 14.90
C ASN A 6 0.50 -14.30 14.00
N GLU A 7 1.17 -15.42 14.25
CA GLU A 7 1.04 -16.68 13.49
C GLU A 7 -0.42 -17.18 13.45
N THR A 8 -1.11 -17.19 14.58
CA THR A 8 -2.52 -17.62 14.64
C THR A 8 -3.41 -16.78 13.72
N GLY A 9 -3.20 -15.46 13.69
CA GLY A 9 -3.91 -14.54 12.80
C GLY A 9 -3.59 -14.77 11.33
N ILE A 10 -2.32 -15.05 11.01
CA ILE A 10 -1.89 -15.37 9.64
C ILE A 10 -2.53 -16.68 9.17
N GLN A 11 -2.50 -17.72 10.01
CA GLN A 11 -3.11 -19.00 9.70
C GLN A 11 -4.63 -18.87 9.53
N ALA A 12 -5.29 -18.07 10.35
CA ALA A 12 -6.71 -17.76 10.19
C ALA A 12 -7.00 -17.09 8.84
N CYS A 13 -6.15 -16.17 8.39
CA CYS A 13 -6.25 -15.57 7.07
C CYS A 13 -6.10 -16.61 5.95
N VAL A 14 -5.14 -17.53 6.07
CA VAL A 14 -4.93 -18.63 5.12
C VAL A 14 -6.19 -19.50 5.03
N ASN A 15 -6.73 -19.93 6.18
CA ASN A 15 -7.91 -20.81 6.25
C ASN A 15 -9.16 -20.12 5.70
N ALA A 16 -9.28 -18.81 5.89
CA ALA A 16 -10.38 -17.99 5.36
C ALA A 16 -10.20 -17.61 3.88
N GLY A 17 -9.12 -18.02 3.22
CA GLY A 17 -8.86 -17.70 1.82
C GLY A 17 -8.48 -16.23 1.57
N ILE A 18 -7.99 -15.50 2.59
CA ILE A 18 -7.58 -14.09 2.44
C ILE A 18 -6.19 -14.03 1.82
N ASN A 19 -6.10 -13.47 0.61
CA ASN A 19 -4.85 -13.43 -0.17
C ASN A 19 -3.95 -12.21 0.10
N LEU A 20 -4.51 -11.10 0.57
CA LEU A 20 -3.78 -9.84 0.78
C LEU A 20 -3.62 -9.57 2.27
N GLN A 21 -2.39 -9.61 2.75
CA GLN A 21 -2.00 -9.35 4.13
C GLN A 21 -1.12 -8.10 4.22
N THR A 22 -1.40 -7.19 5.15
CA THR A 22 -0.52 -6.06 5.45
C THR A 22 0.07 -6.24 6.84
N LEU A 23 1.38 -6.45 6.89
CA LEU A 23 2.10 -6.88 8.08
C LEU A 23 3.05 -5.78 8.52
N TRP A 24 3.46 -5.80 9.78
CA TRP A 24 4.68 -5.11 10.17
C TRP A 24 5.88 -5.78 9.49
N ASP A 25 6.88 -5.00 9.11
CA ASP A 25 8.14 -5.47 8.55
C ASP A 25 8.76 -6.62 9.36
N VAL A 26 8.75 -6.50 10.69
CA VAL A 26 9.24 -7.51 11.63
C VAL A 26 8.48 -8.84 11.61
N HIS A 27 7.32 -8.91 10.95
CA HIS A 27 6.49 -10.12 10.86
C HIS A 27 6.58 -10.80 9.48
N LEU A 28 7.43 -10.29 8.57
CA LEU A 28 7.55 -10.84 7.22
C LEU A 28 8.04 -12.29 7.22
N ASP A 29 9.09 -12.60 7.97
CA ASP A 29 9.67 -13.96 8.01
C ASP A 29 8.62 -14.98 8.47
N MET A 30 7.93 -14.67 9.58
CA MET A 30 6.82 -15.47 10.07
C MET A 30 5.73 -15.66 9.01
N ALA A 31 5.35 -14.61 8.27
CA ALA A 31 4.35 -14.75 7.23
C ALA A 31 4.84 -15.55 6.02
N ARG A 32 6.13 -15.50 5.68
CA ARG A 32 6.71 -16.33 4.62
C ARG A 32 6.77 -17.79 5.02
N GLU A 33 6.96 -18.09 6.30
CA GLU A 33 6.89 -19.45 6.83
C GLU A 33 5.46 -19.99 6.87
N THR A 34 4.51 -19.23 7.46
CA THR A 34 3.13 -19.70 7.66
C THR A 34 2.27 -19.60 6.39
N ALA A 35 2.55 -18.63 5.52
CA ALA A 35 1.70 -18.27 4.38
C ALA A 35 2.49 -17.91 3.11
N PRO A 36 3.44 -18.77 2.64
CA PRO A 36 4.39 -18.43 1.58
C PRO A 36 3.76 -17.97 0.25
N GLY A 37 2.56 -18.48 -0.09
CA GLY A 37 1.84 -18.15 -1.32
C GLY A 37 0.86 -16.98 -1.22
N ARG A 38 0.86 -16.22 -0.11
CA ARG A 38 -0.02 -15.06 0.08
C ARG A 38 0.74 -13.77 -0.22
N PHE A 39 0.03 -12.77 -0.73
CA PHE A 39 0.59 -11.44 -0.96
C PHE A 39 0.77 -10.74 0.38
N ALA A 40 2.00 -10.35 0.70
CA ALA A 40 2.36 -9.62 1.91
C ALA A 40 2.88 -8.21 1.58
N GLY A 41 2.12 -7.22 2.01
CA GLY A 41 2.56 -5.84 2.11
C GLY A 41 3.29 -5.60 3.43
N ALA A 42 4.48 -5.00 3.37
CA ALA A 42 5.26 -4.63 4.54
C ALA A 42 5.05 -3.17 4.93
N ALA A 43 4.45 -2.94 6.09
CA ALA A 43 4.23 -1.64 6.68
C ALA A 43 5.37 -1.23 7.62
N MET A 44 5.75 0.04 7.54
CA MET A 44 6.67 0.68 8.48
C MET A 44 5.91 1.30 9.66
N ASN A 45 6.52 1.27 10.85
CA ASN A 45 6.07 2.11 11.95
C ASN A 45 6.44 3.58 11.67
N TRP A 46 5.54 4.51 12.01
CA TRP A 46 5.69 5.95 11.77
C TRP A 46 7.03 6.54 12.26
N ARG A 47 7.57 6.01 13.36
CA ARG A 47 8.83 6.51 13.97
C ARG A 47 10.10 5.98 13.31
N GLN A 48 10.05 4.85 12.60
CA GLN A 48 11.25 4.12 12.18
C GLN A 48 11.97 4.82 11.02
N VAL A 49 11.25 5.53 10.16
CA VAL A 49 11.78 5.98 8.88
C VAL A 49 11.29 7.39 8.57
N THR A 50 12.20 8.35 8.50
CA THR A 50 11.85 9.78 8.49
C THR A 50 12.30 10.51 7.23
N THR A 51 13.37 10.04 6.58
CA THR A 51 13.88 10.64 5.35
C THR A 51 13.57 9.80 4.11
N LYS A 52 13.59 10.43 2.92
CA LYS A 52 13.37 9.73 1.64
C LYS A 52 14.35 8.57 1.43
N ASN A 53 15.62 8.77 1.76
CA ASN A 53 16.66 7.76 1.58
C ASN A 53 16.51 6.58 2.55
N GLU A 54 16.08 6.85 3.79
CA GLU A 54 15.75 5.77 4.73
C GLU A 54 14.56 4.95 4.24
N ILE A 55 13.55 5.61 3.64
CA ILE A 55 12.37 4.95 3.09
C ILE A 55 12.74 4.06 1.90
N MET A 56 13.57 4.55 0.99
CA MET A 56 14.04 3.72 -0.12
C MET A 56 14.81 2.49 0.38
N ARG A 57 15.72 2.67 1.35
CA ARG A 57 16.48 1.55 1.92
C ARG A 57 15.57 0.54 2.61
N HIS A 58 14.64 1.02 3.44
CA HIS A 58 13.69 0.17 4.13
C HIS A 58 12.78 -0.59 3.16
N ALA A 59 12.31 0.07 2.09
CA ALA A 59 11.53 -0.56 1.04
C ALA A 59 12.30 -1.69 0.36
N ILE A 60 13.58 -1.47 0.01
CA ILE A 60 14.46 -2.51 -0.58
C ILE A 60 14.59 -3.69 0.39
N THR A 61 14.90 -3.44 1.67
CA THR A 61 15.02 -4.50 2.67
C THR A 61 13.72 -5.29 2.82
N CYS A 62 12.55 -4.64 2.78
CA CYS A 62 11.27 -5.35 2.80
C CYS A 62 11.10 -6.26 1.58
N MET A 63 11.49 -5.80 0.39
CA MET A 63 11.40 -6.61 -0.83
C MET A 63 12.36 -7.81 -0.77
N GLU A 64 13.59 -7.61 -0.28
CA GLU A 64 14.58 -8.68 -0.06
C GLU A 64 14.06 -9.74 0.93
N ASN A 65 13.29 -9.33 1.93
CA ASN A 65 12.64 -10.22 2.90
C ASN A 65 11.31 -10.81 2.38
N GLY A 66 11.02 -10.68 1.09
CA GLY A 66 9.89 -11.33 0.44
C GLY A 66 8.56 -10.59 0.56
N ALA A 67 8.55 -9.28 0.84
CA ALA A 67 7.32 -8.50 0.64
C ALA A 67 7.08 -8.21 -0.85
N GLU A 68 5.82 -8.22 -1.29
CA GLU A 68 5.46 -7.83 -2.66
C GLU A 68 5.05 -6.36 -2.78
N MET A 69 4.93 -5.66 -1.65
CA MET A 69 4.56 -4.25 -1.64
C MET A 69 5.07 -3.55 -0.38
N HIS A 70 5.51 -2.31 -0.53
CA HIS A 70 5.88 -1.45 0.59
C HIS A 70 4.73 -0.54 0.99
N PHE A 71 4.39 -0.50 2.27
CA PHE A 71 3.35 0.37 2.82
C PHE A 71 3.97 1.54 3.59
N THR A 72 3.60 2.76 3.22
CA THR A 72 4.11 3.98 3.83
C THR A 72 3.00 4.97 4.17
N ASN A 73 3.18 5.72 5.25
CA ASN A 73 2.26 6.80 5.67
C ASN A 73 2.70 8.17 5.12
N ARG A 74 3.49 8.20 4.04
CA ARG A 74 4.18 9.40 3.53
C ARG A 74 3.58 9.87 2.20
N LEU A 75 3.59 11.19 2.00
CA LEU A 75 3.03 11.86 0.83
C LEU A 75 3.73 11.48 -0.49
N PHE A 76 3.14 11.89 -1.61
CA PHE A 76 3.55 11.52 -2.97
C PHE A 76 5.04 11.69 -3.21
N GLY A 77 5.62 12.84 -2.90
CA GLY A 77 7.05 13.11 -3.17
C GLY A 77 8.04 12.19 -2.45
N VAL A 78 7.58 11.38 -1.49
CA VAL A 78 8.36 10.34 -0.80
C VAL A 78 8.03 8.96 -1.36
N ALA A 79 6.76 8.66 -1.61
CA ALA A 79 6.30 7.39 -2.20
C ALA A 79 6.73 7.23 -3.68
N GLU A 80 6.90 8.33 -4.40
CA GLU A 80 7.30 8.34 -5.81
C GLU A 80 8.71 7.75 -6.02
N MET A 81 9.62 7.95 -5.07
CA MET A 81 11.00 7.44 -5.18
C MET A 81 11.07 5.90 -5.26
N PRO A 82 10.50 5.13 -4.30
CA PRO A 82 10.45 3.68 -4.41
C PRO A 82 9.61 3.20 -5.58
N ALA A 83 8.49 3.89 -5.90
CA ALA A 83 7.70 3.57 -7.08
C ALA A 83 8.53 3.68 -8.37
N LYS A 84 9.28 4.77 -8.59
CA LYS A 84 10.21 4.91 -9.73
C LYS A 84 11.30 3.84 -9.75
N GLY A 85 11.70 3.37 -8.57
CA GLY A 85 12.67 2.28 -8.41
C GLY A 85 12.10 0.88 -8.72
N GLY A 86 10.83 0.76 -9.10
CA GLY A 86 10.19 -0.52 -9.42
C GLY A 86 9.59 -1.25 -8.22
N ILE A 87 9.50 -0.61 -7.05
CA ILE A 87 8.90 -1.19 -5.86
C ILE A 87 7.40 -0.85 -5.85
N PRO A 88 6.49 -1.83 -5.73
CA PRO A 88 5.07 -1.56 -5.53
C PRO A 88 4.83 -0.85 -4.20
N VAL A 89 4.10 0.26 -4.20
CA VAL A 89 3.87 1.08 -3.01
C VAL A 89 2.38 1.26 -2.75
N GLN A 90 1.97 1.00 -1.50
CA GLN A 90 0.70 1.46 -0.96
C GLN A 90 0.95 2.64 -0.02
N VAL A 91 0.18 3.70 -0.19
CA VAL A 91 0.22 4.89 0.67
C VAL A 91 -1.03 4.94 1.52
N HIS A 92 -0.86 5.19 2.81
CA HIS A 92 -1.96 5.50 3.73
C HIS A 92 -2.01 7.00 4.00
N MET A 93 -3.13 7.61 3.60
CA MET A 93 -3.35 9.05 3.63
C MET A 93 -4.51 9.38 4.58
N GLY A 94 -4.49 10.58 5.17
CA GLY A 94 -5.53 11.04 6.09
C GLY A 94 -5.23 10.69 7.54
N LEU A 95 -6.12 9.93 8.20
CA LEU A 95 -5.98 9.65 9.63
C LEU A 95 -4.81 8.70 9.89
N VAL A 96 -3.71 9.22 10.42
CA VAL A 96 -2.63 8.41 11.00
C VAL A 96 -2.86 8.32 12.51
N PRO A 97 -3.28 7.16 13.06
CA PRO A 97 -3.66 7.05 14.48
C PRO A 97 -2.57 7.49 15.45
N SER A 98 -1.30 7.30 15.08
CA SER A 98 -0.13 7.72 15.86
C SER A 98 -0.07 9.24 16.12
N LEU A 99 -0.75 10.05 15.30
CA LEU A 99 -0.80 11.51 15.44
C LEU A 99 -1.95 11.98 16.35
N SER A 100 -2.85 11.09 16.76
CA SER A 100 -4.05 11.45 17.54
C SER A 100 -3.79 12.24 18.83
N HIS A 101 -2.65 12.02 19.50
CA HIS A 101 -2.31 12.72 20.75
C HIS A 101 -2.14 14.23 20.58
N TRP A 102 -1.57 14.68 19.46
CA TRP A 102 -1.34 16.11 19.20
C TRP A 102 -2.34 16.70 18.22
N SER A 103 -3.02 15.87 17.41
CA SER A 103 -4.11 16.28 16.52
C SER A 103 -5.47 16.44 17.24
N GLY A 104 -5.54 16.23 18.56
CA GLY A 104 -6.77 16.44 19.35
C GLY A 104 -7.77 15.29 19.33
N GLY A 105 -7.27 14.05 19.22
CA GLY A 105 -8.05 12.82 19.20
C GLY A 105 -8.44 12.35 17.79
N LEU A 106 -9.16 11.23 17.71
CA LEU A 106 -9.55 10.60 16.44
C LEU A 106 -10.75 11.27 15.75
N GLY A 107 -11.52 12.11 16.47
CA GLY A 107 -12.78 12.67 15.99
C GLY A 107 -12.78 14.18 15.66
N ARG A 108 -11.86 14.97 16.24
CA ARG A 108 -11.92 16.45 16.13
C ARG A 108 -11.27 17.05 14.87
N PRO A 109 -10.26 16.46 14.20
CA PRO A 109 -9.71 17.05 12.98
C PRO A 109 -10.34 16.52 11.69
N HIS A 110 -11.56 15.96 11.70
CA HIS A 110 -12.17 15.38 10.48
C HIS A 110 -12.24 16.37 9.30
N ARG A 111 -12.57 17.64 9.54
CA ARG A 111 -12.65 18.66 8.49
C ARG A 111 -11.28 19.10 7.96
N GLN A 112 -10.31 19.24 8.87
CA GLN A 112 -8.95 19.60 8.49
C GLN A 112 -8.27 18.44 7.75
N MET A 113 -8.39 17.21 8.28
CA MET A 113 -7.90 16.01 7.62
C MET A 113 -8.61 15.74 6.30
N TYR A 114 -9.91 16.04 6.18
CA TYR A 114 -10.60 15.96 4.89
C TYR A 114 -9.96 16.93 3.89
N ARG A 115 -9.72 18.19 4.29
CA ARG A 115 -9.02 19.16 3.45
C ARG A 115 -7.61 18.69 3.08
N GLU A 116 -6.80 18.27 4.04
CA GLU A 116 -5.44 17.79 3.80
C GLU A 116 -5.43 16.52 2.93
N SER A 117 -6.40 15.63 3.08
CA SER A 117 -6.56 14.44 2.23
C SER A 117 -6.98 14.82 0.81
N VAL A 118 -7.85 15.82 0.66
CA VAL A 118 -8.25 16.37 -0.65
C VAL A 118 -7.06 17.06 -1.31
N GLU A 119 -6.32 17.90 -0.59
CA GLU A 119 -5.11 18.59 -1.07
C GLU A 119 -4.05 17.57 -1.51
N ALA A 120 -3.81 16.53 -0.72
CA ALA A 120 -2.84 15.51 -1.10
C ALA A 120 -3.34 14.57 -2.23
N LEU A 121 -4.65 14.30 -2.32
CA LEU A 121 -5.24 13.62 -3.48
C LEU A 121 -5.13 14.48 -4.75
N GLN A 122 -5.26 15.80 -4.62
CA GLN A 122 -5.05 16.76 -5.71
C GLN A 122 -3.60 16.76 -6.22
N GLU A 123 -2.62 16.32 -5.43
CA GLU A 123 -1.25 16.09 -5.94
C GLU A 123 -1.17 14.86 -6.85
N PHE A 124 -1.91 13.79 -6.54
CA PHE A 124 -1.94 12.55 -7.33
C PHE A 124 -2.78 12.68 -8.61
N GLN A 125 -3.92 13.37 -8.51
CA GLN A 125 -4.91 13.45 -9.59
C GLN A 125 -4.36 13.93 -10.94
N PRO A 126 -3.55 15.00 -11.04
CA PRO A 126 -3.03 15.47 -12.33
C PRO A 126 -2.06 14.46 -12.94
N GLU A 127 -1.25 13.77 -12.13
CA GLU A 127 -0.31 12.74 -12.62
C GLU A 127 -1.04 11.50 -13.14
N VAL A 128 -2.16 11.10 -12.49
CA VAL A 128 -3.03 10.02 -12.97
C VAL A 128 -3.77 10.41 -14.25
N HIS A 129 -4.37 11.61 -14.30
CA HIS A 129 -5.06 12.10 -15.49
C HIS A 129 -4.13 12.29 -16.68
N ALA A 130 -2.89 12.72 -16.44
CA ALA A 130 -1.86 12.81 -17.45
C ALA A 130 -1.27 11.44 -17.86
N LYS A 131 -1.72 10.33 -17.25
CA LYS A 131 -1.19 8.97 -17.44
C LYS A 131 0.31 8.86 -17.17
N LYS A 132 0.85 9.73 -16.32
CA LYS A 132 2.23 9.67 -15.84
C LYS A 132 2.38 8.73 -14.65
N PHE A 133 1.28 8.44 -13.96
CA PHE A 133 1.19 7.46 -12.88
C PHE A 133 -0.10 6.63 -12.99
N PRO A 134 -0.09 5.30 -12.73
CA PRO A 134 1.09 4.47 -12.49
C PRO A 134 1.99 4.38 -13.73
N TYR A 135 3.29 4.15 -13.52
CA TYR A 135 4.25 4.04 -14.63
C TYR A 135 3.92 2.82 -15.49
N LYS A 136 4.09 2.94 -16.82
CA LYS A 136 3.68 1.91 -17.78
C LYS A 136 4.37 0.56 -17.52
N GLU A 137 5.61 0.61 -17.03
CA GLU A 137 6.43 -0.56 -16.73
C GLU A 137 5.93 -1.36 -15.51
N GLN A 138 5.07 -0.75 -14.71
CA GLN A 138 4.60 -1.28 -13.42
C GLN A 138 3.08 -1.46 -13.39
N ALA A 139 2.38 -0.87 -14.36
CA ALA A 139 0.97 -1.07 -14.57
C ALA A 139 0.74 -2.42 -15.25
N ILE A 140 -0.09 -3.27 -14.64
CA ILE A 140 -0.61 -4.47 -15.28
C ILE A 140 -1.77 -4.04 -16.16
N PHE A 141 -1.62 -4.25 -17.47
CA PHE A 141 -2.67 -4.00 -18.44
C PHE A 141 -3.37 -5.30 -18.81
N MET A 142 -4.64 -5.19 -19.20
CA MET A 142 -5.36 -6.27 -19.86
C MET A 142 -4.60 -6.73 -21.11
N HIS A 143 -4.64 -8.04 -21.37
CA HIS A 143 -4.16 -8.58 -22.63
C HIS A 143 -5.03 -8.09 -23.80
N GLU A 144 -4.47 -8.12 -25.01
CA GLU A 144 -5.16 -7.71 -26.22
C GLU A 144 -6.46 -8.53 -26.39
N GLY A 145 -7.59 -7.83 -26.61
CA GLY A 145 -8.90 -8.46 -26.76
C GLY A 145 -9.65 -8.78 -25.47
N GLU A 146 -9.06 -8.58 -24.28
CA GLU A 146 -9.75 -8.87 -23.01
C GLU A 146 -10.82 -7.82 -22.66
N LEU A 147 -10.61 -6.55 -23.02
CA LEU A 147 -11.59 -5.50 -22.78
C LEU A 147 -12.87 -5.73 -23.58
N GLU A 148 -12.72 -6.13 -24.84
CA GLU A 148 -13.83 -6.45 -25.74
C GLU A 148 -14.63 -7.64 -25.21
N LYS A 149 -13.94 -8.70 -24.77
CA LYS A 149 -14.58 -9.86 -24.12
C LYS A 149 -15.33 -9.47 -22.84
N LEU A 150 -14.77 -8.56 -22.04
CA LEU A 150 -15.43 -8.06 -20.85
C LEU A 150 -16.73 -7.31 -21.20
N HIS A 151 -16.69 -6.41 -22.19
CA HIS A 151 -17.89 -5.71 -22.65
C HIS A 151 -18.94 -6.70 -23.19
N GLU A 152 -18.55 -7.67 -24.03
CA GLU A 152 -19.47 -8.70 -24.53
C GLU A 152 -20.11 -9.55 -23.42
N ALA A 153 -19.37 -9.79 -22.33
CA ALA A 153 -19.90 -10.53 -21.18
C ALA A 153 -20.89 -9.68 -20.36
N LEU A 154 -20.61 -8.39 -20.21
CA LEU A 154 -21.49 -7.44 -19.52
C LEU A 154 -22.80 -7.22 -20.27
N ASP A 155 -22.77 -7.16 -21.60
CA ASP A 155 -23.97 -7.01 -22.45
C ASP A 155 -24.93 -8.23 -22.37
N LYS A 156 -24.47 -9.35 -21.79
CA LYS A 156 -25.26 -10.58 -21.60
C LYS A 156 -25.91 -10.69 -20.21
N LEU A 157 -25.66 -9.74 -19.32
CA LEU A 157 -26.29 -9.63 -17.99
C LEU A 157 -27.56 -8.79 -18.06
#